data_AF-A0A2V9K1B6-F1
#
_entry.id   AF-A0A2V9K1B6-F1
#
_cell.length_a   1.000
_cell.length_b   1.000
_cell.length_c   1.000
_cell.angle_alpha   90.00
_cell.angle_beta   90.00
_cell.angle_gamma   90.00
#
_symmetry.space_group_name_H-M   'P 1'
#
loop_
_entity.id
_entity.type
_entity.pdbx_description
1 polymer ?
#
loop_
_entity_poly.entity_id
_entity_poly.type
_entity_poly.pdbx_seq_one_letter_code
_entity_poly.pdbx_strand_id
1 'polypeptide(L)'
;MLASLLAEEGIGQEQPQGIPRRKNPGAFPLSSGQQRLWFLDRLESGIRYNDHFNLRLTGPLNTPVLELAIAEILRRHEAMRAVFPEVEGAPSQIIAAARPLALPRVDLRTLPESERMAEAIRLAVEEARTPFNLGQGPLWRFTLLALADDDHLLLITAHHIAIDGWSRGVFLRDLSTLYRAHLAGGSCRFNTRTTPRGRRSGWRPRRSPDNSITGNASWRARRDFWNCRPTIRVLQFRVSAVRASLSRCPKPPPLR
;
A
#
# COMPACT_ATOMS: atom_id res chain seq x y z
N MET A 1 19.14 50.89 -4.54
CA MET A 1 19.53 50.05 -3.39
C MET A 1 18.44 49.01 -3.11
N LEU A 2 18.20 48.08 -4.06
CA LEU A 2 17.21 46.97 -3.96
C LEU A 2 17.31 46.01 -5.18
N ALA A 3 18.53 45.64 -5.59
CA ALA A 3 18.76 44.72 -6.71
C ALA A 3 19.91 43.70 -6.47
N SER A 4 20.39 43.55 -5.23
CA SER A 4 21.51 42.65 -4.90
C SER A 4 21.17 41.63 -3.81
N LEU A 5 19.89 41.22 -3.69
CA LEU A 5 19.43 40.30 -2.64
C LEU A 5 18.68 39.07 -3.19
N LEU A 6 18.92 38.69 -4.45
CA LEU A 6 18.31 37.51 -5.09
C LEU A 6 19.35 36.53 -5.67
N ALA A 7 20.57 36.52 -5.13
CA ALA A 7 21.64 35.71 -5.70
C ALA A 7 22.48 34.96 -4.67
N GLU A 8 21.91 34.43 -3.59
CA GLU A 8 22.57 33.37 -2.81
C GLU A 8 21.53 32.47 -2.14
N GLU A 9 21.01 31.49 -2.87
CA GLU A 9 20.80 30.13 -2.33
C GLU A 9 20.96 29.17 -3.51
N GLY A 10 22.20 28.75 -3.74
CA GLY A 10 22.52 27.65 -4.64
C GLY A 10 21.94 26.35 -4.10
N ILE A 11 20.66 26.09 -4.39
CA ILE A 11 20.10 24.75 -4.31
C ILE A 11 20.66 23.99 -5.52
N GLY A 12 21.85 23.43 -5.33
CA GLY A 12 22.43 22.49 -6.28
C GLY A 12 21.38 21.45 -6.65
N GLN A 13 21.13 21.31 -7.96
CA GLN A 13 20.34 20.24 -8.54
C GLN A 13 21.10 18.91 -8.38
N GLU A 14 21.29 18.48 -7.14
CA GLU A 14 21.84 17.17 -6.86
C GLU A 14 20.69 16.18 -7.02
N GLN A 15 20.60 15.60 -8.22
CA GLN A 15 19.74 14.44 -8.46
C GLN A 15 20.02 13.44 -7.34
N PRO A 16 19.03 13.06 -6.51
CA PRO A 16 19.27 12.14 -5.41
C PRO A 16 19.76 10.84 -6.02
N GLN A 17 21.06 10.58 -5.85
CA GLN A 17 21.70 9.38 -6.37
C GLN A 17 20.94 8.18 -5.82
N GLY A 18 20.37 7.39 -6.73
CA GLY A 18 19.48 6.29 -6.39
C GLY A 18 20.20 5.32 -5.48
N ILE A 19 19.68 5.13 -4.26
CA ILE A 19 20.34 4.25 -3.30
C ILE A 19 20.36 2.82 -3.88
N PRO A 20 21.54 2.20 -4.06
CA PRO A 20 21.67 0.95 -4.78
C PRO A 20 20.86 -0.17 -4.14
N ARG A 21 20.25 -1.02 -4.97
CA ARG A 21 19.47 -2.19 -4.55
C ARG A 21 20.44 -3.17 -3.89
N ARG A 22 20.23 -3.48 -2.61
CA ARG A 22 21.00 -4.55 -1.94
C ARG A 22 20.62 -5.89 -2.55
N LYS A 23 21.61 -6.78 -2.74
CA LYS A 23 21.35 -8.19 -3.02
C LYS A 23 20.47 -8.76 -1.90
N ASN A 24 19.47 -9.56 -2.26
CA ASN A 24 18.46 -10.08 -1.33
C ASN A 24 19.13 -11.08 -0.35
N PRO A 25 19.32 -10.73 0.93
CA PRO A 25 19.98 -11.59 1.91
C PRO A 25 19.06 -12.69 2.46
N GLY A 26 17.84 -12.85 1.93
CA GLY A 26 16.86 -13.84 2.38
C GLY A 26 16.07 -13.39 3.62
N ALA A 27 16.74 -12.81 4.61
CA ALA A 27 16.11 -12.26 5.82
C ALA A 27 16.67 -10.87 6.17
N PHE A 28 15.77 -9.98 6.61
CA PHE A 28 16.10 -8.62 7.05
C PHE A 28 15.70 -8.41 8.50
N PRO A 29 16.46 -7.62 9.29
CA PRO A 29 15.98 -7.20 10.61
C PRO A 29 14.76 -6.28 10.45
N LEU A 30 13.78 -6.42 11.34
CA LEU A 30 12.63 -5.52 11.40
C LEU A 30 13.08 -4.12 11.81
N SER A 31 12.39 -3.09 11.29
CA SER A 31 12.48 -1.75 11.87
C SER A 31 11.90 -1.72 13.28
N SER A 32 12.29 -0.75 14.11
CA SER A 32 11.79 -0.62 15.49
C SER A 32 10.25 -0.54 15.56
N GLY A 33 9.60 0.10 14.58
CA GLY A 33 8.14 0.14 14.48
C GLY A 33 7.53 -1.23 14.19
N GLN A 34 8.13 -2.00 13.28
CA GLN A 34 7.69 -3.36 12.98
C GLN A 34 7.95 -4.31 14.15
N GLN A 35 9.09 -4.20 14.84
CA GLN A 35 9.39 -5.00 16.05
C GLN A 35 8.33 -4.77 17.14
N ARG A 36 7.96 -3.51 17.38
CA ARG A 36 6.90 -3.17 18.33
C ARG A 36 5.57 -3.80 17.94
N LEU A 37 5.14 -3.67 16.68
CA LEU A 37 3.88 -4.26 16.21
C LEU A 37 3.90 -5.78 16.27
N TRP A 38 5.00 -6.42 15.87
CA TRP A 38 5.17 -7.86 15.96
C TRP A 38 5.07 -8.37 17.40
N PHE A 39 5.67 -7.66 18.35
CA PHE A 39 5.56 -8.00 19.76
C PHE A 39 4.13 -7.83 20.30
N LEU A 40 3.46 -6.72 19.95
CA LEU A 40 2.09 -6.44 20.40
C LEU A 40 1.07 -7.42 19.80
N ASP A 41 1.26 -7.84 18.55
CA ASP A 41 0.44 -8.87 17.89
C ASP A 41 0.47 -10.22 18.63
N ARG A 42 1.59 -10.54 19.31
CA ARG A 42 1.71 -11.76 20.13
C ARG A 42 1.13 -11.66 21.53
N LEU A 43 1.00 -10.45 22.07
CA LEU A 43 0.45 -10.23 23.41
C LEU A 43 -1.07 -10.10 23.41
N GLU A 44 -1.64 -9.58 22.31
CA GLU A 44 -3.07 -9.33 22.17
C GLU A 44 -3.67 -10.22 21.07
N SER A 45 -4.98 -10.17 20.85
CA SER A 45 -5.69 -11.05 19.91
C SER A 45 -5.39 -10.82 18.41
N GLY A 46 -4.29 -10.17 18.04
CA GLY A 46 -3.81 -9.87 16.68
C GLY A 46 -4.70 -8.97 15.81
N ILE A 47 -6.02 -8.94 16.07
CA ILE A 47 -7.02 -8.20 15.30
C ILE A 47 -6.91 -6.68 15.46
N ARG A 48 -6.31 -6.20 16.56
CA ARG A 48 -6.24 -4.76 16.90
C ARG A 48 -5.37 -3.96 15.93
N TYR A 49 -4.46 -4.63 15.23
CA TYR A 49 -3.55 -4.00 14.28
C TYR A 49 -3.93 -4.26 12.83
N ASN A 50 -5.16 -4.71 12.58
CA ASN A 50 -5.75 -4.72 11.26
C ASN A 50 -6.14 -3.30 10.85
N ASP A 51 -5.55 -2.80 9.76
CA ASP A 51 -6.03 -1.63 9.04
C ASP A 51 -7.08 -2.07 8.02
N HIS A 52 -8.30 -1.56 8.14
CA HIS A 52 -9.39 -1.86 7.23
C HIS A 52 -9.91 -0.59 6.54
N PHE A 53 -10.12 -0.66 5.24
CA PHE A 53 -10.74 0.44 4.48
C PHE A 53 -11.45 -0.09 3.23
N ASN A 54 -12.48 0.63 2.82
CA ASN A 54 -13.36 0.16 1.75
C ASN A 54 -13.37 1.16 0.59
N LEU A 55 -13.40 0.64 -0.63
CA LEU A 55 -13.59 1.43 -1.85
C LEU A 55 -14.98 1.14 -2.40
N ARG A 56 -15.84 2.16 -2.47
CA ARG A 56 -17.09 2.07 -3.22
C ARG A 56 -16.81 2.36 -4.68
N LEU A 57 -17.08 1.40 -5.54
CA LEU A 57 -16.84 1.42 -6.97
C LEU A 57 -18.20 1.54 -7.67
N THR A 58 -18.47 2.71 -8.25
CA THR A 58 -19.73 2.97 -8.97
C THR A 58 -19.50 3.03 -10.47
N GLY A 59 -20.42 2.46 -11.25
CA GLY A 59 -20.31 2.26 -12.69
C GLY A 59 -19.98 0.82 -13.09
N PRO A 60 -19.89 0.54 -14.41
CA PRO A 60 -19.60 -0.80 -14.91
C PRO A 60 -18.20 -1.25 -14.49
N LEU A 61 -18.13 -2.30 -13.68
CA LEU A 61 -16.89 -2.87 -13.17
C LEU A 61 -16.50 -4.11 -13.96
N ASN A 62 -15.30 -4.11 -14.55
CA ASN A 62 -14.71 -5.31 -15.11
C ASN A 62 -13.91 -6.02 -14.00
N THR A 63 -14.54 -6.97 -13.32
CA THR A 63 -13.94 -7.67 -12.17
C THR A 63 -12.65 -8.43 -12.53
N PRO A 64 -12.55 -9.16 -13.66
CA PRO A 64 -11.28 -9.77 -14.08
C PRO A 64 -10.13 -8.74 -14.20
N VAL A 65 -10.40 -7.55 -14.72
CA VAL A 65 -9.40 -6.49 -14.84
C VAL A 65 -9.01 -5.90 -13.49
N LEU A 66 -9.96 -5.76 -12.55
CA LEU A 66 -9.68 -5.37 -11.17
C LEU A 66 -8.73 -6.37 -10.49
N GLU A 67 -9.00 -7.66 -10.66
CA GLU A 67 -8.19 -8.74 -10.10
C GLU A 67 -6.76 -8.72 -10.66
N LEU A 68 -6.61 -8.56 -11.97
CA LEU A 68 -5.29 -8.40 -12.61
C LEU A 68 -4.53 -7.18 -12.07
N ALA A 69 -5.21 -6.05 -11.91
CA ALA A 69 -4.59 -4.84 -11.39
C ALA A 69 -4.09 -5.02 -9.96
N ILE A 70 -4.88 -5.62 -9.06
CA ILE A 70 -4.46 -5.90 -7.68
C ILE A 70 -3.31 -6.91 -7.65
N ALA A 71 -3.40 -7.98 -8.45
CA ALA A 71 -2.34 -9.00 -8.54
C ALA A 71 -1.00 -8.39 -8.98
N GLU A 72 -1.01 -7.48 -9.95
CA GLU A 72 0.18 -6.79 -10.42
C GLU A 72 0.79 -5.86 -9.35
N ILE A 73 -0.05 -5.18 -8.56
CA ILE A 73 0.40 -4.39 -7.41
C ILE A 73 1.12 -5.29 -6.40
N LEU A 74 0.50 -6.39 -5.99
CA LEU A 74 1.09 -7.33 -5.03
C LEU A 74 2.40 -7.93 -5.55
N ARG A 75 2.46 -8.24 -6.85
CA ARG A 75 3.68 -8.74 -7.49
C ARG A 75 4.81 -7.70 -7.42
N ARG A 76 4.49 -6.45 -7.74
CA ARG A 76 5.47 -5.35 -7.85
C ARG A 76 5.99 -4.84 -6.51
N HIS A 77 5.13 -4.77 -5.49
CA HIS A 77 5.48 -4.17 -4.20
C HIS A 77 5.96 -5.23 -3.20
N GLU A 78 7.29 -5.35 -3.06
CA GLU A 78 7.92 -6.28 -2.11
C GLU A 78 7.38 -6.11 -0.68
N ALA A 79 7.09 -4.86 -0.25
CA ALA A 79 6.55 -4.57 1.06
C ALA A 79 5.18 -5.23 1.33
N MET A 80 4.35 -5.43 0.29
CA MET A 80 3.04 -6.09 0.43
C MET A 80 3.17 -7.62 0.51
N ARG A 81 4.34 -8.16 0.12
CA ARG A 81 4.69 -9.58 0.21
C ARG A 81 5.60 -9.90 1.39
N ALA A 82 5.87 -8.91 2.24
CA ALA A 82 6.68 -9.13 3.43
C ALA A 82 5.92 -10.00 4.44
N VAL A 83 6.62 -10.99 4.98
CA VAL A 83 6.18 -11.82 6.11
C VAL A 83 7.19 -11.66 7.24
N PHE A 84 6.75 -11.92 8.47
CA PHE A 84 7.49 -11.66 9.70
C PHE A 84 7.59 -12.91 10.60
N PRO A 85 8.23 -14.00 10.11
CA PRO A 85 8.44 -15.18 10.94
C PRO A 85 9.44 -14.91 12.07
N GLU A 86 9.39 -15.76 13.08
CA GLU A 86 10.47 -15.90 14.04
C GLU A 86 11.55 -16.83 13.46
N VAL A 87 12.78 -16.36 13.41
CA VAL A 87 13.95 -17.12 12.94
C VAL A 87 14.98 -17.06 14.06
N GLU A 88 15.40 -18.22 14.57
CA GLU A 88 16.39 -18.32 15.66
C GLU A 88 16.03 -17.49 16.92
N GLY A 89 14.74 -17.45 17.27
CA GLY A 89 14.27 -16.70 18.43
C GLY A 89 14.14 -15.18 18.23
N ALA A 90 14.37 -14.69 17.00
CA ALA A 90 14.29 -13.26 16.67
C ALA A 90 13.30 -13.02 15.51
N PRO A 91 12.50 -11.93 15.56
CA PRO A 91 11.64 -11.58 14.45
C PRO A 91 12.48 -11.16 13.23
N SER A 92 12.16 -11.73 12.08
CA SER A 92 12.84 -11.46 10.81
C SER A 92 11.82 -11.11 9.73
N GLN A 93 12.19 -10.20 8.83
CA GLN A 93 11.37 -9.83 7.68
C GLN A 93 11.89 -10.59 6.45
N ILE A 94 11.00 -11.36 5.82
CA ILE A 94 11.27 -12.11 4.60
C ILE A 94 10.34 -11.62 3.51
N ILE A 95 10.86 -11.41 2.31
CA ILE A 95 10.05 -11.06 1.14
C ILE A 95 9.59 -12.34 0.47
N ALA A 96 8.32 -12.73 0.67
CA ALA A 96 7.77 -13.94 0.08
C ALA A 96 7.64 -13.80 -1.45
N ALA A 97 7.69 -14.92 -2.17
CA ALA A 97 7.36 -14.95 -3.59
C ALA A 97 5.94 -14.41 -3.84
N ALA A 98 5.71 -13.85 -5.03
CA ALA A 98 4.36 -13.46 -5.43
C ALA A 98 3.46 -14.71 -5.47
N ARG A 99 2.30 -14.64 -4.82
CA ARG A 99 1.27 -15.68 -4.85
C ARG A 99 0.10 -15.20 -5.71
N PRO A 100 -0.71 -16.12 -6.28
CA PRO A 100 -1.98 -15.76 -6.88
C PRO A 100 -2.83 -14.95 -5.90
N LEU A 101 -3.51 -13.93 -6.41
CA LEU A 101 -4.46 -13.14 -5.63
C LEU A 101 -5.69 -13.99 -5.33
N ALA A 102 -6.13 -14.01 -4.07
CA ALA A 102 -7.47 -14.42 -3.71
C ALA A 102 -8.35 -13.17 -3.62
N LEU A 103 -9.38 -13.09 -4.47
CA LEU A 103 -10.40 -12.05 -4.43
C LEU A 103 -11.80 -12.70 -4.37
N PRO A 104 -12.24 -13.16 -3.18
CA PRO A 104 -13.60 -13.64 -2.99
C PRO A 104 -14.62 -12.59 -3.42
N ARG A 105 -15.70 -13.07 -4.05
CA ARG A 105 -16.80 -12.24 -4.56
C ARG A 105 -18.08 -12.68 -3.87
N VAL A 106 -18.77 -11.74 -3.24
CA VAL A 106 -20.06 -11.99 -2.59
C VAL A 106 -21.12 -11.17 -3.30
N ASP A 107 -22.12 -11.85 -3.83
CA ASP A 107 -23.24 -11.21 -4.51
C ASP A 107 -24.35 -10.91 -3.51
N LEU A 108 -24.52 -9.63 -3.16
CA LEU A 108 -25.58 -9.16 -2.27
C LEU A 108 -26.82 -8.71 -3.03
N ARG A 109 -26.82 -8.75 -4.37
CA ARG A 109 -27.98 -8.37 -5.19
C ARG A 109 -29.16 -9.32 -4.98
N THR A 110 -28.90 -10.52 -4.49
CA THR A 110 -29.92 -11.53 -4.12
C THR A 110 -30.74 -11.12 -2.89
N LEU A 111 -30.24 -10.20 -2.07
CA LEU A 111 -30.93 -9.67 -0.90
C LEU A 111 -31.85 -8.49 -1.26
N PRO A 112 -32.88 -8.21 -0.45
CA PRO A 112 -33.67 -6.99 -0.55
C PRO A 112 -32.77 -5.74 -0.50
N GLU A 113 -33.05 -4.73 -1.33
CA GLU A 113 -32.21 -3.53 -1.46
C GLU A 113 -31.95 -2.85 -0.10
N SER A 114 -32.97 -2.78 0.76
CA SER A 114 -32.89 -2.22 2.11
C SER A 114 -31.90 -2.94 3.03
N GLU A 115 -31.58 -4.19 2.77
CA GLU A 115 -30.73 -5.03 3.61
C GLU A 115 -29.29 -5.12 3.11
N ARG A 116 -29.04 -4.87 1.81
CA ARG A 116 -27.72 -5.06 1.18
C ARG A 116 -26.60 -4.30 1.86
N MET A 117 -26.84 -3.04 2.24
CA MET A 117 -25.83 -2.21 2.89
C MET A 117 -25.56 -2.67 4.32
N ALA A 118 -26.60 -3.09 5.06
CA ALA A 118 -26.43 -3.61 6.42
C ALA A 118 -25.58 -4.90 6.39
N GLU A 119 -25.86 -5.79 5.44
CA GLU A 119 -25.08 -7.01 5.25
C GLU A 119 -23.64 -6.72 4.80
N ALA A 120 -23.43 -5.75 3.90
CA ALA A 120 -22.10 -5.32 3.51
C ALA A 120 -21.26 -4.79 4.69
N ILE A 121 -21.89 -4.04 5.60
CA ILE A 121 -21.23 -3.58 6.83
C ILE A 121 -20.93 -4.77 7.76
N ARG A 122 -21.86 -5.72 7.90
CA ARG A 122 -21.65 -6.93 8.71
C ARG A 122 -20.43 -7.72 8.22
N LEU A 123 -20.36 -7.96 6.91
CA LEU A 123 -19.23 -8.64 6.26
C LEU A 123 -17.92 -7.86 6.41
N ALA A 124 -17.95 -6.53 6.29
CA ALA A 124 -16.77 -5.69 6.51
C ALA A 124 -16.23 -5.79 7.95
N VAL A 125 -17.12 -5.83 8.94
CA VAL A 125 -16.75 -6.00 10.36
C VAL A 125 -16.18 -7.40 10.62
N GLU A 126 -16.77 -8.43 10.02
CA GLU A 126 -16.29 -9.82 10.12
C GLU A 126 -14.89 -9.97 9.52
N GLU A 127 -14.67 -9.44 8.32
CA GLU A 127 -13.36 -9.42 7.66
C GLU A 127 -12.30 -8.68 8.50
N ALA A 128 -12.66 -7.52 9.05
CA ALA A 128 -11.77 -6.73 9.91
C ALA A 128 -11.37 -7.46 11.21
N ARG A 129 -12.22 -8.38 11.71
CA ARG A 129 -11.99 -9.17 12.92
C ARG A 129 -11.27 -10.48 12.68
N THR A 130 -10.91 -10.79 11.43
CA THR A 130 -10.13 -11.99 11.13
C THR A 130 -8.64 -11.71 11.38
N PRO A 131 -7.95 -12.45 12.26
CA PRO A 131 -6.52 -12.21 12.54
C PRO A 131 -5.65 -12.55 11.31
N PHE A 132 -4.43 -12.02 11.28
CA PHE A 132 -3.40 -12.42 10.31
C PHE A 132 -2.36 -13.31 10.99
N ASN A 133 -1.81 -14.26 10.24
CA ASN A 133 -0.58 -14.93 10.64
C ASN A 133 0.61 -14.17 10.05
N LEU A 134 1.30 -13.40 10.90
CA LEU A 134 2.45 -12.60 10.50
C LEU A 134 3.58 -13.43 9.87
N GLY A 135 3.79 -14.67 10.32
CA GLY A 135 4.86 -15.54 9.83
C GLY A 135 4.61 -16.13 8.44
N GLN A 136 3.35 -16.29 8.03
CA GLN A 136 2.99 -16.99 6.79
C GLN A 136 2.46 -16.08 5.68
N GLY A 137 1.77 -15.00 6.05
CA GLY A 137 1.04 -14.14 5.12
C GLY A 137 -0.02 -14.87 4.27
N PRO A 138 -0.66 -14.20 3.31
CA PRO A 138 -0.52 -12.79 2.96
C PRO A 138 -1.06 -11.87 4.07
N LEU A 139 -0.48 -10.68 4.20
CA LEU A 139 -0.87 -9.66 5.20
C LEU A 139 -1.84 -8.61 4.64
N TRP A 140 -2.47 -8.97 3.53
CA TRP A 140 -3.47 -8.20 2.79
C TRP A 140 -4.56 -9.18 2.35
N ARG A 141 -5.81 -8.80 2.56
CA ARG A 141 -7.01 -9.51 2.11
C ARG A 141 -7.94 -8.53 1.40
N PHE A 142 -8.60 -9.05 0.38
CA PHE A 142 -9.48 -8.29 -0.48
C PHE A 142 -10.76 -9.09 -0.68
N THR A 143 -11.92 -8.45 -0.52
CA THR A 143 -13.22 -9.09 -0.78
C THR A 143 -14.07 -8.11 -1.57
N LEU A 144 -14.65 -8.55 -2.68
CA LEU A 144 -15.52 -7.73 -3.51
C LEU A 144 -16.99 -8.07 -3.22
N LEU A 145 -17.76 -7.08 -2.79
CA LEU A 145 -19.20 -7.19 -2.60
C LEU A 145 -19.92 -6.52 -3.79
N ALA A 146 -20.87 -7.21 -4.41
CA ALA A 146 -21.74 -6.63 -5.43
C ALA A 146 -23.07 -6.19 -4.79
N LEU A 147 -23.35 -4.88 -4.80
CA LEU A 147 -24.58 -4.29 -4.24
C LEU A 147 -25.65 -4.08 -5.33
N ALA A 148 -25.19 -3.74 -6.55
CA ALA A 148 -25.97 -3.62 -7.78
C ALA A 148 -25.06 -3.92 -8.99
N ASP A 149 -25.61 -3.92 -10.21
CA ASP A 149 -24.83 -4.15 -11.43
C ASP A 149 -23.75 -3.08 -11.67
N ASP A 150 -23.95 -1.90 -11.12
CA ASP A 150 -23.04 -0.75 -11.20
C ASP A 150 -22.65 -0.19 -9.83
N ASP A 151 -22.82 -0.95 -8.75
CA ASP A 151 -22.41 -0.53 -7.40
C ASP A 151 -21.76 -1.69 -6.65
N HIS A 152 -20.48 -1.50 -6.31
CA HIS A 152 -19.67 -2.52 -5.67
C HIS A 152 -18.91 -1.94 -4.49
N LEU A 153 -18.60 -2.77 -3.50
CA LEU A 153 -17.75 -2.42 -2.37
C LEU A 153 -16.56 -3.36 -2.33
N LEU A 154 -15.35 -2.84 -2.56
CA LEU A 154 -14.11 -3.57 -2.36
C LEU A 154 -13.65 -3.35 -0.91
N LEU A 155 -13.76 -4.41 -0.10
CA LEU A 155 -13.19 -4.47 1.23
C LEU A 155 -11.70 -4.74 1.14
N ILE A 156 -10.90 -3.94 1.86
CA ILE A 156 -9.45 -4.08 1.89
C ILE A 156 -9.02 -4.09 3.35
N THR A 157 -8.40 -5.19 3.76
CA THR A 157 -7.90 -5.37 5.12
C THR A 157 -6.43 -5.76 5.05
N ALA A 158 -5.59 -5.10 5.81
CA ALA A 158 -4.17 -5.39 5.86
C ALA A 158 -3.63 -5.18 7.26
N HIS A 159 -2.59 -5.92 7.65
CA HIS A 159 -1.98 -5.69 8.96
C HIS A 159 -1.08 -4.44 8.91
N HIS A 160 -1.22 -3.55 9.90
CA HIS A 160 -0.41 -2.32 10.06
C HIS A 160 1.11 -2.51 10.03
N ILE A 161 1.63 -3.73 10.24
CA ILE A 161 3.06 -4.02 10.11
C ILE A 161 3.54 -3.96 8.64
N ALA A 162 2.62 -4.14 7.70
CA ALA A 162 2.85 -4.14 6.26
C ALA A 162 2.28 -2.89 5.54
N ILE A 163 1.51 -2.04 6.22
CA ILE A 163 0.81 -0.89 5.61
C ILE A 163 0.78 0.35 6.53
N ASP A 164 0.77 1.53 5.92
CA ASP A 164 0.52 2.82 6.53
C ASP A 164 -0.34 3.74 5.63
N GLY A 165 -0.68 4.94 6.12
CA GLY A 165 -1.46 5.91 5.35
C GLY A 165 -0.84 6.33 4.02
N TRP A 166 0.49 6.39 3.91
CA TRP A 166 1.17 6.76 2.67
C TRP A 166 1.11 5.64 1.62
N SER A 167 1.42 4.41 2.05
CA SER A 167 1.35 3.22 1.20
C SER A 167 -0.07 2.89 0.77
N ARG A 168 -1.10 3.24 1.56
CA ARG A 168 -2.50 3.26 1.10
C ARG A 168 -2.70 4.17 -0.10
N GLY A 169 -2.20 5.41 -0.05
CA GLY A 169 -2.29 6.35 -1.19
C GLY A 169 -1.57 5.83 -2.44
N VAL A 170 -0.41 5.18 -2.26
CA VAL A 170 0.33 4.51 -3.34
C VAL A 170 -0.50 3.37 -3.95
N PHE A 171 -1.08 2.51 -3.12
CA PHE A 171 -1.94 1.41 -3.57
C PHE A 171 -3.10 1.92 -4.42
N LEU A 172 -3.83 2.93 -3.96
CA LEU A 172 -4.99 3.46 -4.66
C LEU A 172 -4.63 4.09 -6.02
N ARG A 173 -3.52 4.83 -6.07
CA ARG A 173 -3.02 5.41 -7.33
C ARG A 173 -2.62 4.33 -8.32
N ASP A 174 -1.89 3.33 -7.87
CA ASP A 174 -1.42 2.23 -8.72
C ASP A 174 -2.61 1.39 -9.21
N LEU A 175 -3.61 1.13 -8.36
CA LEU A 175 -4.85 0.43 -8.70
C LEU A 175 -5.61 1.16 -9.82
N SER A 176 -5.84 2.46 -9.67
CA SER A 176 -6.50 3.26 -10.69
C SER A 176 -5.75 3.23 -12.03
N THR A 177 -4.42 3.31 -11.99
CA THR A 177 -3.59 3.33 -13.21
C THR A 177 -3.58 1.98 -13.91
N LEU A 178 -3.35 0.89 -13.17
CA LEU A 178 -3.29 -0.46 -13.72
C LEU A 178 -4.66 -0.91 -14.23
N TYR A 179 -5.74 -0.60 -13.51
CA TYR A 179 -7.09 -0.93 -13.93
C TYR A 179 -7.42 -0.27 -15.29
N ARG A 180 -7.13 1.03 -15.45
CA ARG A 180 -7.34 1.75 -16.72
C ARG A 180 -6.50 1.18 -17.86
N ALA A 181 -5.26 0.83 -17.58
CA ALA A 181 -4.36 0.28 -18.61
C ALA A 181 -4.83 -1.10 -19.11
N HIS A 182 -5.20 -1.98 -18.18
CA HIS A 182 -5.73 -3.30 -18.52
C HIS A 182 -7.09 -3.20 -19.24
N LEU A 183 -7.96 -2.26 -18.85
CA LEU A 183 -9.20 -1.99 -19.58
C LEU A 183 -8.96 -1.56 -21.02
N ALA A 184 -7.89 -0.81 -21.28
CA ALA A 184 -7.50 -0.39 -22.63
C ALA A 184 -6.77 -1.49 -23.43
N GLY A 185 -6.67 -2.72 -22.90
CA GLY A 185 -5.97 -3.84 -23.54
C GLY A 185 -4.43 -3.72 -23.50
N GLY A 186 -3.88 -2.78 -22.72
CA GLY A 186 -2.44 -2.56 -22.60
C GLY A 186 -1.86 -3.10 -21.29
N SER A 187 -0.59 -3.53 -21.33
CA SER A 187 0.22 -3.67 -20.12
C SER A 187 0.81 -2.30 -19.75
N CYS A 188 0.47 -1.75 -18.59
CA CYS A 188 1.03 -0.46 -18.16
C CYS A 188 2.53 -0.61 -17.84
N ARG A 189 3.41 -0.07 -18.68
CA ARG A 189 4.84 0.09 -18.33
C ARG A 189 4.97 1.25 -17.36
N PHE A 190 4.95 0.97 -16.07
CA PHE A 190 5.41 1.94 -15.10
C PHE A 190 6.95 1.95 -15.06
N ASN A 191 7.54 3.15 -15.01
CA ASN A 191 8.94 3.29 -14.64
C ASN A 191 9.13 2.72 -13.22
N THR A 192 9.96 1.67 -13.09
CA THR A 192 10.23 0.96 -11.85
C THR A 192 11.07 1.83 -10.91
N ARG A 193 10.42 2.73 -10.15
CA ARG A 193 11.03 3.36 -8.98
C ARG A 193 10.20 3.08 -7.73
N THR A 194 10.18 1.81 -7.33
CA THR A 194 9.70 1.41 -6.00
C THR A 194 10.89 1.49 -5.05
N THR A 195 10.86 2.40 -4.07
CA THR A 195 11.85 2.47 -2.98
C THR A 195 11.50 1.46 -1.89
N PRO A 196 12.29 0.40 -1.64
CA PRO A 196 12.06 -0.51 -0.53
C PRO A 196 12.36 0.17 0.82
N ARG A 197 11.49 -0.05 1.80
CA ARG A 197 11.65 0.44 3.17
C ARG A 197 12.47 -0.57 3.97
N GLY A 198 13.69 -0.18 4.36
CA GLY A 198 14.60 -1.01 5.16
C GLY A 198 16.04 -0.49 5.08
N ARG A 199 16.36 0.63 5.76
CA ARG A 199 17.73 1.17 5.78
C ARG A 199 18.10 1.77 7.13
N ARG A 200 18.64 0.95 8.05
CA ARG A 200 19.65 1.35 9.05
C ARG A 200 20.50 0.15 9.46
N SER A 201 21.81 0.22 9.22
CA SER A 201 22.82 -0.09 10.24
C SER A 201 24.20 0.37 9.73
N GLY A 202 24.83 1.19 10.56
CA GLY A 202 26.11 1.84 10.31
C GLY A 202 26.34 2.90 11.37
N TRP A 203 26.11 2.59 12.64
CA TRP A 203 26.47 3.46 13.75
C TRP A 203 27.05 2.62 14.88
N ARG A 204 28.32 2.86 15.18
CA ARG A 204 29.05 2.33 16.34
C ARG A 204 28.85 3.34 17.48
N PRO A 205 28.51 2.93 18.72
CA PRO A 205 28.33 3.89 19.79
C PRO A 205 29.68 4.41 20.28
N ARG A 206 29.89 5.73 20.18
CA ARG A 206 30.77 6.44 21.13
C ARG A 206 29.84 7.07 22.16
N ARG A 207 29.90 6.60 23.41
CA ARG A 207 29.37 7.34 24.55
C ARG A 207 30.40 8.37 24.97
N SER A 208 29.94 9.59 25.24
CA SER A 208 30.37 10.43 26.36
C SER A 208 29.47 11.68 26.44
N PRO A 209 29.38 12.33 27.62
CA PRO A 209 28.13 12.80 28.21
C PRO A 209 27.94 14.31 28.04
N ASP A 210 26.77 14.76 28.47
CA ASP A 210 26.30 16.15 28.58
C ASP A 210 25.21 16.52 27.56
N ASN A 211 24.24 17.24 28.09
CA ASN A 211 22.83 17.24 27.87
C ASN A 211 22.45 18.63 27.35
N SER A 212 22.60 18.87 26.05
CA SER A 212 21.87 19.90 25.31
C SER A 212 22.15 19.78 23.82
N ILE A 213 21.13 19.46 23.02
CA ILE A 213 21.19 19.63 21.57
C ILE A 213 19.90 20.31 21.11
N THR A 214 19.99 21.62 20.94
CA THR A 214 19.33 22.34 19.86
C THR A 214 19.76 21.72 18.52
N GLY A 215 18.81 21.22 17.72
CA GLY A 215 19.13 20.46 16.51
C GLY A 215 17.98 20.33 15.52
N ASN A 216 17.85 21.35 14.67
CA ASN A 216 17.38 21.37 13.28
C ASN A 216 16.12 20.54 12.87
N ALA A 217 15.01 21.28 12.76
CA ALA A 217 13.98 21.35 11.71
C ALA A 217 13.37 20.09 11.03
N SER A 218 13.94 18.89 11.10
CA SER A 218 13.35 17.65 10.53
C SER A 218 12.32 16.97 11.44
N TRP A 219 12.02 17.59 12.58
CA TRP A 219 11.33 16.99 13.72
C TRP A 219 9.83 17.33 13.84
N ARG A 220 9.32 18.36 13.13
CA ARG A 220 7.93 18.84 13.37
C ARG A 220 6.83 18.12 12.60
N ALA A 221 7.13 17.41 11.51
CA ALA A 221 6.12 16.66 10.74
C ALA A 221 5.90 15.20 11.21
N ARG A 222 6.58 14.76 12.30
CA ARG A 222 6.56 13.35 12.77
C ARG A 222 5.66 13.08 13.99
N ARG A 223 4.87 14.07 14.41
CA ARG A 223 4.19 14.05 15.72
C ARG A 223 2.77 13.47 15.69
N ASP A 224 2.12 13.42 14.53
CA ASP A 224 0.73 12.93 14.40
C ASP A 224 0.61 11.40 14.24
N PHE A 225 1.72 10.67 14.43
CA PHE A 225 1.80 9.22 14.26
C PHE A 225 0.85 8.43 15.21
N TRP A 226 0.54 8.96 16.41
CA TRP A 226 0.09 8.12 17.53
C TRP A 226 -1.31 8.41 18.06
N ASN A 227 -2.25 8.91 17.24
CA ASN A 227 -3.64 8.97 17.67
C ASN A 227 -4.61 8.81 16.50
N CYS A 228 -5.17 7.61 16.33
CA CYS A 228 -6.37 7.45 15.54
C CYS A 228 -7.24 6.31 16.08
N ARG A 229 -8.51 6.62 16.33
CA ARG A 229 -9.55 5.70 16.77
C ARG A 229 -10.04 4.83 15.60
N PRO A 230 -10.50 3.60 15.84
CA PRO A 230 -10.99 2.72 14.78
C PRO A 230 -12.29 3.30 14.22
N THR A 231 -12.24 3.78 12.98
CA THR A 231 -13.43 4.21 12.22
C THR A 231 -13.36 3.58 10.83
N ILE A 232 -14.42 2.85 10.45
CA ILE A 232 -14.57 2.34 9.08
C ILE A 232 -14.72 3.55 8.16
N ARG A 233 -13.75 3.76 7.26
CA ARG A 233 -13.81 4.82 6.24
C ARG A 233 -14.12 4.21 4.88
N VAL A 234 -15.13 4.76 4.21
CA VAL A 234 -15.47 4.45 2.82
C VAL A 234 -14.90 5.57 1.94
N LEU A 235 -14.02 5.21 1.01
CA LEU A 235 -13.58 6.11 -0.06
C LEU A 235 -14.42 5.84 -1.31
N GLN A 236 -14.91 6.88 -1.96
CA GLN A 236 -15.69 6.76 -3.19
C GLN A 236 -14.78 6.88 -4.42
N PHE A 237 -14.88 5.92 -5.34
CA PHE A 237 -14.23 5.95 -6.64
C PHE A 237 -15.29 5.72 -7.74
N ARG A 238 -15.40 6.68 -8.67
CA ARG A 238 -16.21 6.49 -9.88
C ARG A 238 -15.41 5.72 -10.93
N VAL A 239 -15.96 4.60 -11.40
CA VAL A 239 -15.46 3.86 -12.55
C VAL A 239 -16.08 4.48 -13.80
N SER A 240 -15.39 5.45 -14.39
CA SER A 240 -15.80 6.00 -15.68
C SER A 240 -15.47 5.01 -16.79
N ALA A 241 -16.43 4.71 -17.65
CA ALA A 241 -16.19 3.94 -18.87
C ALA A 241 -15.14 4.67 -19.74
N VAL A 242 -14.00 4.02 -20.01
CA VAL A 242 -13.07 4.51 -21.03
C VAL A 242 -13.73 4.23 -22.38
N ARG A 243 -14.35 5.24 -23.01
CA ARG A 243 -14.63 5.17 -24.45
C ARG A 243 -13.27 5.08 -25.14
N ALA A 244 -13.00 3.95 -25.79
CA ALA A 244 -11.84 3.77 -26.66
C ALA A 244 -11.96 4.74 -27.85
N SER A 245 -11.47 5.96 -27.68
CA SER A 245 -11.17 6.84 -28.80
C SER A 245 -9.86 6.35 -29.41
N LEU A 246 -9.96 5.60 -30.51
CA LEU A 246 -8.83 5.20 -31.34
C LEU A 246 -8.27 6.44 -32.06
N SER A 247 -7.50 7.27 -31.36
CA SER A 247 -6.60 8.23 -32.01
C SER A 247 -5.34 7.50 -32.45
N ARG A 248 -5.18 7.38 -33.77
CA ARG A 248 -4.06 6.73 -34.45
C ARG A 248 -2.71 7.29 -33.95
N CYS A 249 -1.80 6.41 -33.52
CA CYS A 249 -0.40 6.77 -33.35
C CYS A 249 0.22 7.15 -34.72
N PRO A 250 1.03 8.22 -34.82
CA PRO A 250 1.79 8.52 -36.02
C PRO A 250 2.90 7.47 -36.22
N LYS A 251 3.04 6.96 -37.44
CA LYS A 251 4.13 6.04 -37.82
C LYS A 251 5.49 6.75 -37.70
N PRO A 252 6.54 6.08 -37.20
CA PRO A 252 7.89 6.65 -37.22
C PRO A 252 8.44 6.72 -38.65
N PRO A 253 9.32 7.69 -38.96
CA PRO A 253 9.90 7.84 -40.30
C PRO A 253 10.90 6.70 -40.60
N PRO A 254 11.09 6.34 -41.88
CA PRO A 254 12.00 5.29 -42.27
C PRO A 254 13.46 5.70 -42.01
N LEU A 255 14.21 4.76 -41.44
CA LEU A 255 15.65 4.87 -41.24
C LEU A 255 16.34 4.93 -42.61
N ARG A 256 17.20 5.92 -42.81
CA ARG A 256 18.22 5.95 -43.88
C ARG A 256 19.55 5.49 -43.31
#